data_AF-E8U8I2-F1
#
_entry.id   AF-E8U8I2-F1
#
_cell.length_a   1.000
_cell.length_b   1.000
_cell.length_c   1.000
_cell.angle_alpha   90.00
_cell.angle_beta   90.00
_cell.angle_gamma   90.00
#
_symmetry.space_group_name_H-M   'P 1'
#
loop_
_entity.id
_entity.type
_entity.pdbx_description
1 polymer ?
#
loop_
_entity_poly.entity_id
_entity_poly.type
_entity_poly.pdbx_seq_one_letter_code
_entity_poly.pdbx_strand_id
1 'polypeptide(L)'
;MMARAQRPDPRRVRRGRTISMLVALALVSFSPNAAYYLGHLYGRVAPRDTPELPLAPVPDATRADIQAYATTLPEFTAALDDLRPSDRRRVTLLERHFRVYLRARGTLGRAQAASLMRLIAAEVRNQNPARARRSVFSSPEAALADVERWLAFLHDTLARPQRGTSAQLAARIRAHAPVPMAPDVVFGNRTGLLRAANALHLSPAILAAIVDNEQAGQASGYGLAGLLRTFTDTAAQRAAQTYGASGLTGRLSQTVGVAQMSWQDALGQEERLRAHGVHLARFPRTEAQVRALLNRPAPNLLLSASRLAGYLNHEVGAGPLDVRRHTDAWAFFTGPGWHNNPALASSGQTWPYAWNGFFKACLYARALP
;
A
#
# COMPACT_ATOMS: atom_id res chain seq x y z
N MET A 1 66.22 -10.55 -15.28
CA MET A 1 65.71 -9.72 -14.15
C MET A 1 64.22 -10.06 -13.96
N MET A 2 63.91 -11.05 -13.09
CA MET A 2 62.53 -11.53 -12.89
C MET A 2 61.81 -10.65 -11.87
N ALA A 3 60.70 -10.04 -12.29
CA ALA A 3 59.85 -9.23 -11.42
C ALA A 3 59.11 -10.11 -10.41
N ARG A 4 59.36 -9.90 -9.11
CA ARG A 4 58.60 -10.49 -8.01
C ARG A 4 57.18 -9.92 -8.03
N ALA A 5 56.20 -10.76 -8.36
CA ALA A 5 54.79 -10.44 -8.21
C ALA A 5 54.46 -10.18 -6.73
N GLN A 6 54.01 -8.97 -6.42
CA GLN A 6 53.51 -8.61 -5.09
C GLN A 6 52.28 -9.47 -4.77
N ARG A 7 52.37 -10.28 -3.71
CA ARG A 7 51.22 -11.06 -3.22
C ARG A 7 50.18 -10.09 -2.64
N PRO A 8 48.91 -10.18 -3.04
CA PRO A 8 47.87 -9.29 -2.54
C PRO A 8 47.62 -9.50 -1.04
N ASP A 9 47.47 -8.40 -0.31
CA ASP A 9 47.19 -8.38 1.13
C ASP A 9 45.96 -9.26 1.47
N PRO A 10 46.12 -10.31 2.31
CA PRO A 10 45.04 -11.25 2.63
C PRO A 10 43.84 -10.57 3.30
N ARG A 11 44.01 -9.40 3.93
CA ARG A 11 42.90 -8.62 4.52
C ARG A 11 42.08 -7.89 3.45
N ARG A 12 42.73 -7.38 2.39
CA ARG A 12 42.05 -6.83 1.21
C ARG A 12 41.32 -7.90 0.42
N VAL A 13 41.91 -9.08 0.26
CA VAL A 13 41.27 -10.23 -0.41
C VAL A 13 40.05 -10.73 0.38
N ARG A 14 40.14 -10.83 1.72
CA ARG A 14 38.99 -11.18 2.58
C ARG A 14 37.88 -10.13 2.51
N ARG A 15 38.19 -8.82 2.61
CA ARG A 15 37.20 -7.75 2.48
C ARG A 15 36.54 -7.73 1.10
N GLY A 16 37.33 -7.92 0.04
CA GLY A 16 36.81 -8.04 -1.33
C GLY A 16 35.87 -9.22 -1.49
N ARG A 17 36.22 -10.39 -0.95
CA ARG A 17 35.35 -11.58 -0.96
C ARG A 17 34.06 -11.39 -0.16
N THR A 18 34.11 -10.75 1.01
CA THR A 18 32.90 -10.45 1.80
C THR A 18 31.98 -9.47 1.07
N ILE A 19 32.52 -8.43 0.44
CA ILE A 19 31.75 -7.47 -0.36
C ILE A 19 31.14 -8.16 -1.58
N SER A 20 31.92 -8.94 -2.34
CA SER A 20 31.42 -9.69 -3.51
C SER A 20 30.39 -10.74 -3.12
N MET A 21 30.54 -11.38 -1.96
CA MET A 21 29.55 -12.34 -1.45
C MET A 21 28.26 -11.64 -1.03
N LEU A 22 28.32 -10.44 -0.41
CA LEU A 22 27.14 -9.64 -0.07
C LEU A 22 26.46 -9.05 -1.32
N VAL A 23 27.22 -8.62 -2.33
CA VAL A 23 26.69 -8.18 -3.63
C VAL A 23 26.06 -9.34 -4.38
N ALA A 24 26.69 -10.52 -4.38
CA ALA A 24 26.11 -11.72 -4.96
C ALA A 24 24.84 -12.16 -4.21
N LEU A 25 24.83 -12.07 -2.87
CA LEU A 25 23.63 -12.33 -2.07
C LEU A 25 22.52 -11.35 -2.43
N ALA A 26 22.82 -10.06 -2.55
CA ALA A 26 21.87 -9.04 -2.98
C ALA A 26 21.35 -9.31 -4.40
N LEU A 27 22.23 -9.60 -5.37
CA LEU A 27 21.84 -9.93 -6.74
C LEU A 27 20.98 -11.20 -6.82
N VAL A 28 21.25 -12.20 -5.98
CA VAL A 28 20.43 -13.42 -5.87
C VAL A 28 19.08 -13.11 -5.22
N SER A 29 19.03 -12.35 -4.13
CA SER A 29 17.80 -11.93 -3.43
C SER A 29 16.90 -11.01 -4.26
N PHE A 30 17.46 -10.29 -5.24
CA PHE A 30 16.73 -9.43 -6.17
C PHE A 30 16.59 -10.04 -7.58
N SER A 31 16.92 -11.32 -7.76
CA SER A 31 16.60 -12.00 -9.02
C SER A 31 15.08 -12.08 -9.17
N PRO A 32 14.54 -11.92 -10.40
CA PRO A 32 13.11 -12.09 -10.66
C PRO A 32 12.58 -13.44 -10.13
N ASN A 33 13.43 -14.47 -10.13
CA ASN A 33 13.14 -15.77 -9.54
C ASN A 33 13.10 -15.74 -8.02
N ALA A 34 14.00 -15.06 -7.32
CA ALA A 34 13.93 -14.92 -5.87
C ALA A 34 12.76 -14.03 -5.42
N ALA A 35 12.42 -12.98 -6.16
CA ALA A 35 11.22 -12.18 -5.90
C ALA A 35 9.93 -12.96 -6.17
N TYR A 36 9.93 -13.83 -7.19
CA TYR A 36 8.85 -14.80 -7.45
C TYR A 36 8.74 -15.86 -6.34
N TYR A 37 9.84 -16.46 -5.91
CA TYR A 37 9.87 -17.45 -4.82
C TYR A 37 9.59 -16.83 -3.45
N LEU A 38 10.07 -15.63 -3.17
CA LEU A 38 9.70 -14.85 -1.99
C LEU A 38 8.22 -14.49 -2.06
N GLY A 39 7.69 -14.05 -3.20
CA GLY A 39 6.25 -13.83 -3.39
C GLY A 39 5.42 -15.10 -3.15
N HIS A 40 5.93 -16.27 -3.53
CA HIS A 40 5.29 -17.56 -3.27
C HIS A 40 5.43 -18.05 -1.82
N LEU A 41 6.55 -17.77 -1.16
CA LEU A 41 6.77 -18.03 0.27
C LEU A 41 5.99 -17.05 1.15
N TYR A 42 5.85 -15.79 0.74
CA TYR A 42 5.02 -14.78 1.40
C TYR A 42 3.52 -15.02 1.17
N GLY A 43 3.14 -15.67 0.07
CA GLY A 43 1.79 -16.25 -0.12
C GLY A 43 1.49 -17.41 0.84
N ARG A 44 2.50 -17.90 1.57
CA ARG A 44 2.42 -18.94 2.61
C ARG A 44 2.94 -18.44 3.97
N VAL A 45 2.85 -17.14 4.27
CA VAL A 45 2.96 -16.72 5.68
C VAL A 45 1.80 -17.39 6.40
N ALA A 46 2.13 -18.34 7.27
CA ALA A 46 1.15 -18.95 8.16
C ALA A 46 0.34 -17.82 8.81
N PRO A 47 -1.00 -17.91 8.84
CA PRO A 47 -1.80 -16.90 9.50
C PRO A 47 -1.19 -16.68 10.87
N ARG A 48 -0.83 -15.43 11.19
CA ARG A 48 -0.55 -15.07 12.57
C ARG A 48 -1.71 -15.62 13.38
N ASP A 49 -1.44 -16.30 14.49
CA ASP A 49 -2.44 -16.64 15.52
C ASP A 49 -3.00 -15.33 16.09
N THR A 50 -3.80 -14.67 15.27
CA THR A 50 -4.48 -13.42 15.57
C THR A 50 -5.76 -13.87 16.25
N PRO A 51 -6.05 -13.40 17.47
CA PRO A 51 -7.26 -13.81 18.16
C PRO A 51 -8.46 -13.61 17.22
N GLU A 52 -9.27 -14.66 17.05
CA GLU A 52 -10.46 -14.57 16.21
C GLU A 52 -11.41 -13.57 16.86
N LEU A 53 -11.59 -12.41 16.21
CA LEU A 53 -12.52 -11.40 16.67
C LEU A 53 -13.94 -11.79 16.28
N PRO A 54 -14.93 -11.54 17.14
CA PRO A 54 -16.32 -11.78 16.79
C PRO A 54 -16.69 -10.95 15.56
N LEU A 55 -17.50 -11.52 14.67
CA LEU A 55 -18.02 -10.80 13.52
C LEU A 55 -18.76 -9.54 13.97
N ALA A 56 -18.56 -8.46 13.23
CA ALA A 56 -19.36 -7.25 13.42
C ALA A 56 -20.85 -7.58 13.29
N PRO A 57 -21.71 -7.01 14.15
CA PRO A 57 -23.16 -7.26 14.09
C PRO A 57 -23.70 -6.85 12.72
N VAL A 58 -24.67 -7.60 12.21
CA VAL A 58 -25.40 -7.24 10.99
C VAL A 58 -26.56 -6.33 11.41
N PRO A 59 -26.57 -5.05 11.04
CA PRO A 59 -27.72 -4.18 11.33
C PRO A 59 -28.95 -4.64 10.55
N ASP A 60 -30.13 -4.37 11.08
CA ASP A 60 -31.38 -4.55 10.34
C ASP A 60 -31.36 -3.74 9.04
N ALA A 61 -31.80 -4.38 7.96
CA ALA A 61 -31.85 -3.73 6.66
C ALA A 61 -33.03 -2.76 6.59
N THR A 62 -32.75 -1.49 6.33
CA THR A 62 -33.80 -0.52 6.00
C THR A 62 -34.10 -0.53 4.49
N ARG A 63 -35.25 0.03 4.08
CA ARG A 63 -35.56 0.23 2.65
C ARG A 63 -34.47 1.01 1.92
N ALA A 64 -33.92 2.05 2.57
CA ALA A 64 -32.83 2.84 2.01
C ALA A 64 -31.55 2.02 1.81
N ASP A 65 -31.27 1.09 2.73
CA ASP A 65 -30.11 0.21 2.62
C ASP A 65 -30.24 -0.76 1.44
N ILE A 66 -31.44 -1.31 1.22
CA ILE A 66 -31.74 -2.19 0.08
C ILE A 66 -31.58 -1.43 -1.24
N GLN A 67 -32.11 -0.21 -1.32
CA GLN A 67 -31.98 0.63 -2.52
C GLN A 67 -30.52 0.98 -2.82
N ALA A 68 -29.75 1.36 -1.81
CA ALA A 68 -28.32 1.65 -1.97
C ALA A 68 -27.51 0.40 -2.32
N TYR A 69 -27.84 -0.77 -1.77
CA TYR A 69 -27.19 -2.03 -2.15
C TYR A 69 -27.48 -2.41 -3.61
N ALA A 70 -28.72 -2.19 -4.06
CA ALA A 70 -29.16 -2.53 -5.40
C ALA A 70 -28.34 -1.81 -6.50
N THR A 71 -27.74 -0.66 -6.23
CA THR A 71 -26.86 0.03 -7.20
C THR A 71 -25.50 -0.64 -7.35
N THR A 72 -25.07 -1.46 -6.39
CA THR A 72 -23.78 -2.18 -6.40
C THR A 72 -23.91 -3.63 -6.87
N LEU A 73 -25.10 -4.20 -6.74
CA LEU A 73 -25.39 -5.59 -7.06
C LEU A 73 -25.05 -5.99 -8.51
N PRO A 74 -25.36 -5.19 -9.55
CA PRO A 74 -25.13 -5.60 -10.94
C PRO A 74 -23.68 -5.98 -11.25
N GLU A 75 -22.70 -5.25 -10.70
CA GLU A 75 -21.28 -5.55 -10.92
C GLU A 75 -20.87 -6.90 -10.32
N PHE A 76 -21.38 -7.22 -9.13
CA PHE A 76 -21.11 -8.49 -8.47
C PHE A 76 -21.82 -9.64 -9.18
N THR A 77 -23.06 -9.44 -9.60
CA THR A 77 -23.82 -10.43 -10.39
C THR A 77 -23.12 -10.76 -11.70
N ALA A 78 -22.65 -9.75 -12.45
CA ALA A 78 -21.87 -9.95 -13.67
C ALA A 78 -20.55 -10.69 -13.40
N ALA A 79 -19.88 -10.39 -12.29
CA ALA A 79 -18.67 -11.10 -11.89
C ALA A 79 -18.94 -12.59 -11.58
N LEU A 80 -20.10 -12.91 -10.99
CA LEU A 80 -20.53 -14.30 -10.78
C LEU A 80 -20.92 -14.98 -12.10
N ASP A 81 -21.55 -14.27 -13.03
CA ASP A 81 -21.89 -14.82 -14.36
C ASP A 81 -20.63 -15.26 -15.12
N ASP A 82 -19.56 -14.47 -15.02
CA ASP A 82 -18.25 -14.81 -15.58
C ASP A 82 -17.65 -16.10 -14.98
N LEU A 83 -17.92 -16.39 -13.70
CA LEU A 83 -17.39 -17.57 -12.99
C LEU A 83 -18.29 -18.81 -13.11
N ARG A 84 -19.55 -18.63 -13.51
CA ARG A 84 -20.55 -19.71 -13.68
C ARG A 84 -20.64 -20.68 -12.48
N PRO A 85 -20.79 -20.19 -11.22
CA PRO A 85 -21.03 -21.07 -10.09
C PRO A 85 -22.38 -21.79 -10.24
N SER A 86 -22.59 -22.90 -9.52
CA SER A 86 -23.91 -23.53 -9.42
C SER A 86 -24.93 -22.58 -8.79
N ASP A 87 -26.22 -22.76 -9.10
CA ASP A 87 -27.30 -21.88 -8.59
C ASP A 87 -27.32 -21.79 -7.07
N ARG A 88 -27.14 -22.93 -6.39
CA ARG A 88 -27.06 -22.97 -4.92
C ARG A 88 -25.88 -22.15 -4.38
N ARG A 89 -24.72 -22.24 -5.04
CA ARG A 89 -23.52 -21.48 -4.66
C ARG A 89 -23.74 -19.99 -4.94
N ARG A 90 -24.35 -19.65 -6.07
CA ARG A 90 -24.70 -18.28 -6.45
C ARG A 90 -25.59 -17.60 -5.40
N VAL A 91 -26.68 -18.25 -4.98
CA VAL A 91 -27.59 -17.72 -3.95
C VAL A 91 -26.84 -17.47 -2.64
N THR A 92 -26.06 -18.44 -2.18
CA THR A 92 -25.23 -18.31 -0.96
C THR A 92 -24.28 -17.12 -1.04
N LEU A 93 -23.62 -16.91 -2.19
CA LEU A 93 -22.69 -15.80 -2.40
C LEU A 93 -23.41 -14.44 -2.40
N LEU A 94 -24.57 -14.34 -3.04
CA LEU A 94 -25.38 -13.12 -3.06
C LEU A 94 -25.89 -12.74 -1.66
N GLU A 95 -26.38 -13.71 -0.89
CA GLU A 95 -26.80 -13.49 0.50
C GLU A 95 -25.64 -13.04 1.39
N ARG A 96 -24.47 -13.68 1.26
CA ARG A 96 -23.28 -13.30 2.02
C ARG A 96 -22.78 -11.91 1.62
N HIS A 97 -22.77 -11.59 0.32
CA HIS A 97 -22.41 -10.26 -0.17
C HIS A 97 -23.32 -9.17 0.41
N PHE A 98 -24.63 -9.40 0.48
CA PHE A 98 -25.57 -8.48 1.12
C PHE A 98 -25.33 -8.32 2.62
N ARG A 99 -25.08 -9.41 3.35
CA ARG A 99 -24.73 -9.34 4.78
C ARG A 99 -23.43 -8.55 5.02
N VAL A 100 -22.43 -8.74 4.16
CA VAL A 100 -21.17 -7.98 4.19
C VAL A 100 -21.44 -6.49 3.94
N TYR A 101 -22.30 -6.14 2.98
CA TYR A 101 -22.72 -4.75 2.75
C TYR A 101 -23.30 -4.12 4.02
N LEU A 102 -24.24 -4.80 4.69
CA LEU A 102 -24.89 -4.27 5.89
C LEU A 102 -23.89 -4.05 7.04
N ARG A 103 -22.98 -5.02 7.27
CA ARG A 103 -21.88 -4.88 8.25
C ARG A 103 -20.96 -3.73 7.89
N ALA A 104 -20.54 -3.65 6.62
CA ALA A 104 -19.67 -2.60 6.14
C ALA A 104 -20.30 -1.22 6.31
N ARG A 105 -21.60 -1.08 6.04
CA ARG A 105 -22.33 0.16 6.27
C ARG A 105 -22.35 0.55 7.76
N GLY A 106 -22.63 -0.41 8.64
CA GLY A 106 -22.64 -0.18 10.09
C GLY A 106 -21.28 0.22 10.65
N THR A 107 -20.20 -0.39 10.16
CA THR A 107 -18.84 -0.13 10.64
C THR A 107 -18.15 1.04 9.93
N LEU A 108 -18.33 1.14 8.61
CA LEU A 108 -17.57 2.03 7.72
C LEU A 108 -18.39 3.19 7.16
N GLY A 109 -19.72 3.20 7.30
CA GLY A 109 -20.58 4.20 6.66
C GLY A 109 -20.83 3.90 5.18
N ARG A 110 -21.76 4.65 4.57
CA ARG A 110 -22.30 4.35 3.24
C ARG A 110 -21.26 4.42 2.11
N ALA A 111 -20.45 5.47 2.08
CA ALA A 111 -19.49 5.69 1.00
C ALA A 111 -18.45 4.55 0.92
N GLN A 112 -17.79 4.25 2.04
CA GLN A 112 -16.82 3.15 2.11
C GLN A 112 -17.48 1.78 1.89
N ALA A 113 -18.71 1.55 2.35
CA ALA A 113 -19.42 0.31 2.09
C ALA A 113 -19.69 0.09 0.60
N ALA A 114 -20.13 1.13 -0.12
CA ALA A 114 -20.33 1.07 -1.57
C ALA A 114 -19.02 0.79 -2.33
N SER A 115 -17.93 1.48 -1.96
CA SER A 115 -16.61 1.23 -2.55
C SER A 115 -16.08 -0.18 -2.26
N LEU A 116 -16.38 -0.73 -1.08
CA LEU A 116 -16.05 -2.12 -0.74
C LEU A 116 -16.83 -3.11 -1.63
N MET A 117 -18.11 -2.86 -1.94
CA MET A 117 -18.86 -3.73 -2.85
C MET A 117 -18.24 -3.73 -4.25
N ARG A 118 -17.84 -2.55 -4.74
CA ARG A 118 -17.09 -2.41 -6.01
C ARG A 118 -15.76 -3.17 -5.97
N LEU A 119 -15.03 -3.11 -4.84
CA LEU A 119 -13.78 -3.84 -4.65
C LEU A 119 -13.98 -5.35 -4.70
N ILE A 120 -15.01 -5.87 -4.02
CA ILE A 120 -15.35 -7.30 -4.02
C ILE A 120 -15.74 -7.76 -5.43
N ALA A 121 -16.56 -6.99 -6.14
CA ALA A 121 -16.93 -7.30 -7.53
C ALA A 121 -15.70 -7.33 -8.45
N ALA A 122 -14.77 -6.39 -8.29
CA ALA A 122 -13.51 -6.38 -9.04
C ALA A 122 -12.63 -7.60 -8.74
N GLU A 123 -12.48 -7.96 -7.46
CA GLU A 123 -11.73 -9.15 -7.02
C GLU A 123 -12.34 -10.44 -7.59
N VAL A 124 -13.65 -10.63 -7.44
CA VAL A 124 -14.35 -11.83 -7.95
C VAL A 124 -14.23 -11.94 -9.47
N ARG A 125 -14.38 -10.82 -10.18
CA ARG A 125 -14.20 -10.79 -11.64
C ARG A 125 -12.77 -11.18 -12.05
N ASN A 126 -11.76 -10.78 -11.29
CA ASN A 126 -10.36 -11.10 -11.57
C ASN A 126 -10.01 -12.58 -11.31
N GLN A 127 -10.89 -13.35 -10.66
CA GLN A 127 -10.71 -14.79 -10.43
C GLN A 127 -11.03 -15.64 -11.66
N ASN A 128 -11.62 -15.06 -12.72
CA ASN A 128 -11.82 -15.77 -13.97
C ASN A 128 -10.46 -15.96 -14.69
N PRO A 129 -9.98 -17.20 -14.88
CA PRO A 129 -8.69 -17.47 -15.52
C PRO A 129 -8.57 -16.89 -16.94
N ALA A 130 -9.68 -16.78 -17.67
CA ALA A 130 -9.71 -16.26 -19.04
C ALA A 130 -9.28 -14.79 -19.14
N ARG A 131 -9.35 -14.04 -18.03
CA ARG A 131 -8.96 -12.62 -18.00
C ARG A 131 -7.45 -12.41 -17.79
N ALA A 132 -6.70 -13.46 -17.40
CA ALA A 132 -5.26 -13.37 -17.07
C ALA A 132 -4.91 -12.21 -16.12
N ARG A 133 -5.82 -11.89 -15.18
CA ARG A 133 -5.66 -10.82 -14.18
C ARG A 133 -5.25 -11.41 -12.85
N ARG A 134 -4.50 -10.65 -12.06
CA ARG A 134 -4.25 -10.98 -10.65
C ARG A 134 -5.52 -10.79 -9.82
N SER A 135 -5.71 -11.75 -8.93
CA SER A 135 -6.66 -11.76 -7.82
C SER A 135 -5.89 -12.00 -6.53
N VAL A 136 -6.43 -11.50 -5.41
CA VAL A 136 -5.86 -11.75 -4.08
C VAL A 136 -6.22 -13.16 -3.60
N PHE A 137 -7.41 -13.62 -3.96
CA PHE A 137 -7.98 -14.88 -3.48
C PHE A 137 -8.31 -15.80 -4.63
N SER A 138 -8.32 -17.11 -4.35
CA SER A 138 -8.68 -18.14 -5.32
C SER A 138 -10.18 -18.37 -5.45
N SER A 139 -11.01 -17.76 -4.59
CA SER A 139 -12.46 -17.93 -4.63
C SER A 139 -13.23 -16.73 -4.07
N PRO A 140 -14.52 -16.56 -4.45
CA PRO A 140 -15.38 -15.53 -3.88
C PRO A 140 -15.59 -15.72 -2.37
N GLU A 141 -15.65 -16.96 -1.89
CA GLU A 141 -15.83 -17.28 -0.48
C GLU A 141 -14.64 -16.84 0.37
N ALA A 142 -13.42 -17.01 -0.15
CA ALA A 142 -12.19 -16.58 0.53
C ALA A 142 -12.10 -15.05 0.58
N ALA A 143 -12.47 -14.36 -0.51
CA ALA A 143 -12.54 -12.90 -0.53
C ALA A 143 -13.55 -12.37 0.50
N LEU A 144 -14.79 -12.88 0.50
CA LEU A 144 -15.82 -12.48 1.45
C LEU A 144 -15.42 -12.78 2.90
N ALA A 145 -14.75 -13.91 3.17
CA ALA A 145 -14.23 -14.24 4.49
C ALA A 145 -13.16 -13.25 4.97
N ASP A 146 -12.27 -12.82 4.08
CA ASP A 146 -11.26 -11.81 4.42
C ASP A 146 -11.88 -10.44 4.72
N VAL A 147 -12.89 -10.04 3.93
CA VAL A 147 -13.65 -8.82 4.22
C VAL A 147 -14.31 -8.90 5.60
N GLU A 148 -14.92 -10.03 5.95
CA GLU A 148 -15.53 -10.22 7.26
C GLU A 148 -14.52 -10.10 8.41
N ARG A 149 -13.31 -10.67 8.26
CA ARG A 149 -12.20 -10.51 9.23
C ARG A 149 -11.79 -9.04 9.37
N TRP A 150 -11.63 -8.33 8.26
CA TRP A 150 -11.32 -6.89 8.30
C TRP A 150 -12.43 -6.09 8.97
N LEU A 151 -13.69 -6.36 8.67
CA LEU A 151 -14.82 -5.66 9.28
C LEU A 151 -14.94 -5.94 10.78
N ALA A 152 -14.66 -7.17 11.23
CA ALA A 152 -14.58 -7.51 12.65
C ALA A 152 -13.47 -6.72 13.35
N PHE A 153 -12.27 -6.69 12.77
CA PHE A 153 -11.14 -5.90 13.28
C PHE A 153 -11.45 -4.39 13.35
N LEU A 154 -11.99 -3.83 12.27
CA LEU A 154 -12.36 -2.42 12.20
C LEU A 154 -13.44 -2.10 13.23
N HIS A 155 -14.44 -2.97 13.39
CA HIS A 155 -15.49 -2.80 14.39
C HIS A 155 -14.92 -2.80 15.81
N ASP A 156 -14.16 -3.82 16.22
CA ASP A 156 -13.57 -3.86 17.57
C ASP A 156 -12.64 -2.66 17.84
N THR A 157 -11.83 -2.29 16.84
CA THR A 157 -10.88 -1.19 16.98
C THR A 157 -11.57 0.17 17.11
N LEU A 158 -12.66 0.39 16.35
CA LEU A 158 -13.31 1.70 16.23
C LEU A 158 -14.55 1.88 17.11
N ALA A 159 -15.23 0.79 17.52
CA ALA A 159 -16.45 0.87 18.32
C ALA A 159 -16.18 1.22 19.79
N ARG A 160 -14.96 0.97 20.28
CA ARG A 160 -14.57 1.36 21.64
C ARG A 160 -14.31 2.87 21.67
N PRO A 161 -14.81 3.60 22.69
CA PRO A 161 -14.51 5.02 22.85
C PRO A 161 -13.00 5.25 22.70
N GLN A 162 -12.60 6.19 21.83
CA GLN A 162 -11.20 6.60 21.67
C GLN A 162 -10.72 7.43 22.89
N ARG A 163 -10.89 6.89 24.10
CA ARG A 163 -10.46 7.50 25.36
C ARG A 163 -8.98 7.23 25.66
N GLY A 164 -8.26 6.61 24.74
CA GLY A 164 -6.86 6.24 24.90
C GLY A 164 -5.91 7.08 24.06
N THR A 165 -4.63 7.07 24.42
CA THR A 165 -3.57 7.76 23.65
C THR A 165 -3.34 7.08 22.29
N SER A 166 -2.72 7.78 21.34
CA SER A 166 -2.32 7.18 20.06
C SER A 166 -1.44 5.94 20.23
N ALA A 167 -0.64 5.87 21.30
CA ALA A 167 0.17 4.69 21.63
C ALA A 167 -0.69 3.47 22.00
N GLN A 168 -1.77 3.66 22.77
CA GLN A 168 -2.70 2.59 23.14
C GLN A 168 -3.49 2.10 21.93
N LEU A 169 -3.90 3.00 21.04
CA LEU A 169 -4.54 2.63 19.78
C LEU A 169 -3.58 1.87 18.87
N ALA A 170 -2.32 2.32 18.76
CA ALA A 170 -1.29 1.65 17.98
C ALA A 170 -1.01 0.23 18.49
N ALA A 171 -0.89 0.05 19.81
CA ALA A 171 -0.70 -1.26 20.43
C ALA A 171 -1.84 -2.22 20.10
N ARG A 172 -3.09 -1.74 20.15
CA ARG A 172 -4.27 -2.53 19.79
C ARG A 172 -4.30 -2.92 18.32
N ILE A 173 -4.02 -1.97 17.43
CA ILE A 173 -3.91 -2.23 15.99
C ILE A 173 -2.86 -3.33 15.75
N ARG A 174 -1.67 -3.25 16.35
CA ARG A 174 -0.63 -4.29 16.19
C ARG A 174 -1.05 -5.65 16.71
N ALA A 175 -1.81 -5.69 17.81
CA ALA A 175 -2.22 -6.94 18.46
C ALA A 175 -3.31 -7.69 17.69
N HIS A 176 -4.23 -6.96 17.03
CA HIS A 176 -5.45 -7.55 16.46
C HIS A 176 -5.60 -7.39 14.95
N ALA A 177 -4.73 -6.64 14.28
CA ALA A 177 -4.83 -6.46 12.84
C ALA A 177 -4.69 -7.80 12.10
N PRO A 178 -5.54 -8.07 11.08
CA PRO A 178 -5.51 -9.31 10.32
C PRO A 178 -4.25 -9.43 9.43
N VAL A 179 -3.49 -8.35 9.28
CA VAL A 179 -2.23 -8.28 8.53
C VAL A 179 -1.20 -7.46 9.30
N PRO A 180 0.10 -7.59 8.99
CA PRO A 180 1.11 -6.68 9.53
C PRO A 180 0.76 -5.21 9.28
N MET A 181 0.87 -4.41 10.33
CA MET A 181 0.63 -2.96 10.33
C MET A 181 1.74 -2.22 11.07
N ALA A 182 1.96 -0.96 10.69
CA ALA A 182 2.97 -0.07 11.29
C ALA A 182 2.34 1.22 11.87
N PRO A 183 1.37 1.10 12.80
CA PRO A 183 0.60 2.25 13.27
C PRO A 183 1.45 3.29 14.02
N ASP A 184 2.55 2.89 14.67
CA ASP A 184 3.44 3.85 15.35
C ASP A 184 4.08 4.83 14.37
N VAL A 185 4.47 4.34 13.19
CA VAL A 185 5.06 5.19 12.15
C VAL A 185 4.00 6.14 11.59
N VAL A 186 2.78 5.65 11.40
CA VAL A 186 1.65 6.47 10.94
C VAL A 186 1.33 7.57 11.96
N PHE A 187 1.12 7.22 13.23
CA PHE A 187 0.79 8.20 14.27
C PHE A 187 1.96 9.15 14.57
N GLY A 188 3.20 8.67 14.53
CA GLY A 188 4.40 9.51 14.65
C GLY A 188 4.53 10.54 13.52
N ASN A 189 3.92 10.28 12.36
CA ASN A 189 3.90 11.19 11.22
C ASN A 189 2.54 11.90 11.01
N ARG A 190 1.61 11.85 11.97
CA ARG A 190 0.24 12.37 11.86
C ARG A 190 0.18 13.80 11.29
N THR A 191 0.94 14.73 11.87
CA THR A 191 0.96 16.13 11.42
C THR A 191 1.45 16.26 9.98
N GLY A 192 2.46 15.49 9.59
CA GLY A 192 2.99 15.49 8.23
C GLY A 192 1.97 14.93 7.23
N LEU A 193 1.29 13.84 7.59
CA LEU A 193 0.24 13.20 6.78
C LEU A 193 -0.92 14.16 6.54
N LEU A 194 -1.44 14.79 7.60
CA LEU A 194 -2.53 15.76 7.50
C LEU A 194 -2.14 16.95 6.63
N ARG A 195 -0.96 17.53 6.84
CA ARG A 195 -0.49 18.68 6.04
C ARG A 195 -0.30 18.33 4.57
N ALA A 196 0.38 17.22 4.27
CA ALA A 196 0.63 16.80 2.89
C ALA A 196 -0.67 16.49 2.15
N ALA A 197 -1.58 15.74 2.77
CA ALA A 197 -2.85 15.39 2.13
C ALA A 197 -3.73 16.62 1.89
N ASN A 198 -3.86 17.50 2.89
CA ASN A 198 -4.67 18.71 2.75
C ASN A 198 -4.11 19.65 1.68
N ALA A 199 -2.79 19.79 1.60
CA ALA A 199 -2.14 20.63 0.59
C ALA A 199 -2.41 20.15 -0.85
N LEU A 200 -2.65 18.84 -1.04
CA LEU A 200 -2.91 18.23 -2.34
C LEU A 200 -4.37 17.78 -2.52
N HIS A 201 -5.28 18.26 -1.65
CA HIS A 201 -6.71 17.95 -1.73
C HIS A 201 -7.04 16.43 -1.71
N LEU A 202 -6.25 15.66 -0.97
CA LEU A 202 -6.40 14.22 -0.76
C LEU A 202 -6.92 13.90 0.64
N SER A 203 -7.48 12.71 0.81
CA SER A 203 -7.74 12.15 2.15
C SER A 203 -6.41 11.77 2.83
N PRO A 204 -6.13 12.24 4.06
CA PRO A 204 -4.95 11.83 4.84
C PRO A 204 -4.85 10.33 5.05
N ALA A 205 -6.00 9.65 5.07
CA ALA A 205 -6.10 8.21 5.27
C ALA A 205 -5.42 7.41 4.15
N ILE A 206 -5.42 7.93 2.92
CA ILE A 206 -4.79 7.26 1.77
C ILE A 206 -3.26 7.24 1.95
N LEU A 207 -2.67 8.39 2.29
CA LEU A 207 -1.24 8.48 2.58
C LEU A 207 -0.85 7.64 3.79
N ALA A 208 -1.70 7.61 4.81
CA ALA A 208 -1.48 6.79 6.00
C ALA A 208 -1.47 5.29 5.68
N ALA A 209 -2.39 4.82 4.83
CA ALA A 209 -2.42 3.43 4.37
C ALA A 209 -1.18 3.06 3.55
N ILE A 210 -0.69 3.99 2.71
CA ILE A 210 0.57 3.82 1.97
C ILE A 210 1.74 3.68 2.95
N VAL A 211 1.91 4.64 3.86
CA VAL A 211 2.99 4.60 4.87
C VAL A 211 2.91 3.30 5.68
N ASP A 212 1.72 2.90 6.13
CA ASP A 212 1.54 1.65 6.86
C ASP A 212 1.99 0.44 6.04
N ASN A 213 1.55 0.31 4.79
CA ASN A 213 1.97 -0.77 3.91
C ASN A 213 3.48 -0.82 3.71
N GLU A 214 4.09 0.33 3.40
CA GLU A 214 5.53 0.41 3.15
C GLU A 214 6.37 0.07 4.39
N GLN A 215 5.91 0.45 5.58
CA GLN A 215 6.65 0.25 6.82
C GLN A 215 6.37 -1.12 7.44
N ALA A 216 5.14 -1.63 7.31
CA ALA A 216 4.80 -2.98 7.74
C ALA A 216 5.57 -4.04 6.93
N GLY A 217 5.70 -3.84 5.61
CA GLY A 217 6.51 -4.70 4.73
C GLY A 217 7.98 -4.76 5.12
N GLN A 218 8.53 -3.64 5.62
CA GLN A 218 9.91 -3.56 6.12
C GLN A 218 10.11 -4.31 7.44
N ALA A 219 9.10 -4.33 8.30
CA ALA A 219 9.14 -5.05 9.57
C ALA A 219 8.91 -6.56 9.40
N SER A 220 8.13 -6.99 8.41
CA SER A 220 7.85 -8.41 8.12
C SER A 220 8.97 -9.13 7.37
N GLY A 221 9.82 -8.39 6.65
CA GLY A 221 11.01 -8.93 5.99
C GLY A 221 12.17 -9.06 6.97
N TYR A 222 12.14 -10.08 7.85
CA TYR A 222 13.17 -10.46 8.82
C TYR A 222 14.51 -9.73 8.65
N GLY A 223 14.77 -8.72 9.51
CA GLY A 223 16.07 -8.09 9.84
C GLY A 223 17.06 -7.80 8.71
N LEU A 224 17.57 -8.84 8.04
CA LEU A 224 18.50 -8.78 6.91
C LEU A 224 17.95 -8.01 5.70
N ALA A 225 16.68 -8.19 5.30
CA ALA A 225 16.16 -7.49 4.12
C ALA A 225 16.01 -5.98 4.39
N GLY A 226 15.54 -5.60 5.58
CA GLY A 226 15.51 -4.20 6.04
C GLY A 226 16.90 -3.59 6.21
N LEU A 227 17.86 -4.35 6.75
CA LEU A 227 19.28 -3.93 6.87
C LEU A 227 19.95 -3.78 5.51
N LEU A 228 19.76 -4.73 4.59
CA LEU A 228 20.28 -4.67 3.23
C LEU A 228 19.69 -3.49 2.46
N ARG A 229 18.38 -3.22 2.61
CA ARG A 229 17.73 -2.07 1.99
C ARG A 229 18.24 -0.74 2.54
N THR A 230 18.37 -0.62 3.86
CA THR A 230 18.94 0.56 4.52
C THR A 230 20.40 0.78 4.10
N PHE A 231 21.17 -0.31 3.96
CA PHE A 231 22.53 -0.27 3.45
C PHE A 231 22.57 0.16 1.98
N THR A 232 21.69 -0.36 1.11
CA THR A 232 21.62 0.06 -0.29
C THR A 232 21.16 1.50 -0.44
N ASP A 233 20.20 1.97 0.36
CA ASP A 233 19.75 3.37 0.37
C ASP A 233 20.91 4.29 0.80
N THR A 234 21.67 3.89 1.82
CA THR A 234 22.85 4.63 2.30
C THR A 234 23.97 4.62 1.26
N ALA A 235 24.23 3.49 0.62
CA ALA A 235 25.25 3.35 -0.41
C ALA A 235 24.89 4.14 -1.67
N ALA A 236 23.63 4.09 -2.11
CA ALA A 236 23.12 4.87 -3.24
C ALA A 236 23.14 6.37 -2.95
N GLN A 237 22.78 6.79 -1.72
CA GLN A 237 22.88 8.17 -1.29
C GLN A 237 24.33 8.67 -1.30
N ARG A 238 25.28 7.89 -0.76
CA ARG A 238 26.71 8.24 -0.77
C ARG A 238 27.27 8.29 -2.20
N ALA A 239 26.89 7.34 -3.05
CA ALA A 239 27.29 7.34 -4.45
C ALA A 239 26.76 8.57 -5.20
N ALA A 240 25.49 8.94 -5.00
CA ALA A 240 24.91 10.15 -5.59
C ALA A 240 25.58 11.44 -5.09
N GLN A 241 25.93 11.50 -3.80
CA GLN A 241 26.65 12.64 -3.21
C GLN A 241 28.07 12.78 -3.78
N THR A 242 28.78 11.68 -3.99
CA THR A 242 30.17 11.69 -4.46
C THR A 242 30.30 11.83 -5.98
N TYR A 243 29.39 11.24 -6.75
CA TYR A 243 29.51 11.11 -8.21
C TYR A 243 28.38 11.79 -9.00
N GLY A 244 27.44 12.48 -8.34
CA GLY A 244 26.31 13.17 -8.97
C GLY A 244 25.17 12.24 -9.42
N ALA A 245 25.44 10.95 -9.59
CA ALA A 245 24.45 9.89 -9.85
C ALA A 245 24.86 8.60 -9.12
N SER A 246 23.89 7.81 -8.65
CA SER A 246 24.16 6.59 -7.88
C SER A 246 24.41 5.33 -8.73
N GLY A 247 24.33 5.43 -10.06
CA GLY A 247 24.65 4.34 -10.99
C GLY A 247 23.86 3.05 -10.74
N LEU A 248 24.54 1.90 -10.73
CA LEU A 248 23.95 0.57 -10.50
C LEU A 248 23.26 0.44 -9.12
N THR A 249 23.73 1.18 -8.11
CA THR A 249 23.12 1.17 -6.76
C THR A 249 21.81 1.96 -6.69
N GLY A 250 21.64 3.00 -7.53
CA GLY A 250 20.37 3.72 -7.69
C GLY A 250 19.27 2.95 -8.38
N ARG A 251 19.66 2.01 -9.25
CA ARG A 251 18.73 1.05 -9.85
C ARG A 251 18.18 0.07 -8.81
N LEU A 252 18.92 -0.18 -7.73
CA LEU A 252 18.56 -1.07 -6.61
C LEU A 252 17.82 -0.35 -5.47
N SER A 253 18.00 0.96 -5.30
CA SER A 253 17.31 1.82 -4.33
C SER A 253 16.56 2.94 -5.06
N GLN A 254 15.42 2.62 -5.67
CA GLN A 254 14.63 3.61 -6.42
C GLN A 254 13.69 4.41 -5.50
N THR A 255 13.27 3.82 -4.39
CA THR A 255 12.31 4.38 -3.45
C THR A 255 12.99 4.83 -2.16
N VAL A 256 12.59 5.98 -1.62
CA VAL A 256 13.22 6.60 -0.44
C VAL A 256 12.17 7.01 0.58
N GLY A 257 12.51 6.93 1.87
CA GLY A 257 11.73 7.52 2.97
C GLY A 257 10.49 6.73 3.40
N VAL A 258 9.67 7.38 4.24
CA VAL A 258 8.56 6.74 4.96
C VAL A 258 7.44 6.21 4.07
N ALA A 259 7.20 6.86 2.93
CA ALA A 259 6.23 6.44 1.93
C ALA A 259 6.90 5.87 0.67
N GLN A 260 8.17 5.45 0.75
CA GLN A 260 8.90 4.80 -0.36
C GLN A 260 8.73 5.50 -1.72
N MET A 261 8.89 6.83 -1.72
CA MET A 261 8.73 7.65 -2.92
C MET A 261 9.86 7.41 -3.91
N SER A 262 9.55 7.20 -5.18
CA SER A 262 10.52 7.15 -6.28
C SER A 262 11.26 8.48 -6.39
N TRP A 263 12.60 8.47 -6.33
CA TRP A 263 13.38 9.70 -6.46
C TRP A 263 13.29 10.29 -7.86
N GLN A 264 13.17 9.44 -8.90
CA GLN A 264 12.97 9.88 -10.27
C GLN A 264 11.64 10.61 -10.41
N ASP A 265 10.57 10.01 -9.91
CA ASP A 265 9.24 10.62 -10.00
C ASP A 265 9.18 11.90 -9.18
N ALA A 266 9.86 11.95 -8.04
CA ALA A 266 9.94 13.12 -7.18
C ALA A 266 10.53 14.35 -7.88
N LEU A 267 11.46 14.18 -8.83
CA LEU A 267 12.02 15.30 -9.62
C LEU A 267 10.99 15.92 -10.58
N GLY A 268 9.94 15.18 -10.96
CA GLY A 268 8.88 15.64 -11.86
C GLY A 268 7.68 16.29 -11.16
N GLN A 269 7.74 16.56 -9.85
CA GLN A 269 6.56 16.98 -9.08
C GLN A 269 6.38 18.51 -8.97
N GLU A 270 7.35 19.30 -9.42
CA GLU A 270 7.37 20.75 -9.17
C GLU A 270 6.13 21.48 -9.71
N GLU A 271 5.78 21.22 -10.97
CA GLU A 271 4.66 21.90 -11.62
C GLU A 271 3.32 21.60 -10.93
N ARG A 272 3.13 20.36 -10.47
CA ARG A 272 1.91 19.98 -9.76
C ARG A 272 1.84 20.60 -8.38
N LEU A 273 2.95 20.61 -7.62
CA LEU A 273 2.98 21.34 -6.35
C LEU A 273 2.61 22.81 -6.55
N ARG A 274 3.15 23.47 -7.58
CA ARG A 274 2.81 24.87 -7.91
C ARG A 274 1.35 25.04 -8.29
N ALA A 275 0.76 24.11 -9.06
CA ALA A 275 -0.65 24.14 -9.41
C ALA A 275 -1.53 24.13 -8.14
N HIS A 276 -1.15 23.36 -7.13
CA HIS A 276 -1.80 23.33 -5.82
C HIS A 276 -1.41 24.49 -4.88
N GLY A 277 -0.66 25.50 -5.34
CA GLY A 277 -0.21 26.62 -4.51
C GLY A 277 0.84 26.23 -3.46
N VAL A 278 1.49 25.07 -3.62
CA VAL A 278 2.52 24.57 -2.71
C VAL A 278 3.90 24.90 -3.26
N HIS A 279 4.70 25.60 -2.45
CA HIS A 279 6.05 25.99 -2.83
C HIS A 279 7.09 25.36 -1.89
N LEU A 280 8.06 24.66 -2.48
CA LEU A 280 9.30 24.31 -1.79
C LEU A 280 10.30 25.44 -1.99
N ALA A 281 10.96 25.89 -0.91
CA ALA A 281 11.95 26.97 -0.97
C ALA A 281 13.05 26.74 -2.02
N ARG A 282 13.45 25.47 -2.22
CA ARG A 282 14.29 25.04 -3.33
C ARG A 282 13.86 23.65 -3.79
N PHE A 283 13.31 23.56 -4.98
CA PHE A 283 12.97 22.27 -5.59
C PHE A 283 14.25 21.52 -6.00
N PRO A 284 14.38 20.21 -5.71
CA PRO A 284 15.60 19.47 -6.04
C PRO A 284 15.78 19.34 -7.56
N ARG A 285 17.01 19.50 -8.03
CA ARG A 285 17.39 19.39 -9.45
C ARG A 285 18.25 18.17 -9.76
N THR A 286 18.82 17.54 -8.73
CA THR A 286 19.69 16.38 -8.88
C THR A 286 19.21 15.22 -8.02
N GLU A 287 19.62 14.00 -8.37
CA GLU A 287 19.34 12.78 -7.60
C GLU A 287 19.77 12.94 -6.13
N ALA A 288 20.98 13.45 -5.87
CA ALA A 288 21.49 13.63 -4.51
C ALA A 288 20.61 14.58 -3.68
N GLN A 289 20.15 15.68 -4.29
CA GLN A 289 19.29 16.66 -3.64
C GLN A 289 17.92 16.05 -3.31
N VAL A 290 17.30 15.34 -4.27
CA VAL A 290 15.98 14.75 -4.04
C VAL A 290 16.04 13.61 -3.03
N ARG A 291 17.08 12.76 -3.04
CA ARG A 291 17.25 11.70 -2.02
C ARG A 291 17.41 12.29 -0.62
N ALA A 292 18.24 13.33 -0.48
CA ALA A 292 18.40 14.02 0.80
C ALA A 292 17.09 14.65 1.29
N LEU A 293 16.29 15.19 0.37
CA LEU A 293 14.96 15.73 0.67
C LEU A 293 13.98 14.63 1.08
N LEU A 294 13.93 13.52 0.35
CA LEU A 294 13.03 12.38 0.60
C LEU A 294 13.35 11.59 1.87
N ASN A 295 14.56 11.70 2.43
CA ASN A 295 14.88 11.16 3.74
C ASN A 295 14.17 11.89 4.89
N ARG A 296 13.67 13.11 4.65
CA ARG A 296 12.89 13.86 5.63
C ARG A 296 11.41 13.47 5.47
N PRO A 297 10.69 13.08 6.55
CA PRO A 297 9.32 12.59 6.43
C PRO A 297 8.34 13.58 5.79
N ALA A 298 8.36 14.86 6.19
CA ALA A 298 7.40 15.84 5.66
C ALA A 298 7.52 16.06 4.14
N PRO A 299 8.72 16.33 3.58
CA PRO A 299 8.91 16.41 2.13
C PRO A 299 8.60 15.10 1.40
N ASN A 300 8.92 13.94 2.01
CA ASN A 300 8.59 12.63 1.45
C ASN A 300 7.08 12.47 1.27
N LEU A 301 6.31 12.74 2.33
CA LEU A 301 4.85 12.69 2.30
C LEU A 301 4.24 13.66 1.31
N LEU A 302 4.76 14.89 1.23
CA LEU A 302 4.28 15.91 0.31
C LEU A 302 4.50 15.52 -1.16
N LEU A 303 5.69 15.02 -1.50
CA LEU A 303 6.00 14.60 -2.87
C LEU A 303 5.23 13.32 -3.25
N SER A 304 5.04 12.40 -2.31
CA SER A 304 4.14 11.25 -2.50
C SER A 304 2.69 11.67 -2.74
N ALA A 305 2.19 12.66 -1.98
CA ALA A 305 0.85 13.22 -2.17
C ALA A 305 0.69 13.86 -3.55
N SER A 306 1.69 14.64 -4.00
CA SER A 306 1.70 15.22 -5.34
C SER A 306 1.64 14.15 -6.43
N ARG A 307 2.49 13.11 -6.35
CA ARG A 307 2.47 12.01 -7.33
C ARG A 307 1.11 11.33 -7.36
N LEU A 308 0.54 11.10 -6.19
CA LEU A 308 -0.76 10.45 -6.02
C LEU A 308 -1.91 11.26 -6.62
N ALA A 309 -1.95 12.57 -6.40
CA ALA A 309 -2.94 13.45 -7.03
C ALA A 309 -2.89 13.34 -8.56
N GLY A 310 -1.69 13.29 -9.15
CA GLY A 310 -1.52 13.06 -10.58
C GLY A 310 -2.13 11.75 -11.08
N TYR A 311 -1.95 10.65 -10.35
CA TYR A 311 -2.56 9.36 -10.72
C TYR A 311 -4.08 9.35 -10.55
N LEU A 312 -4.60 9.93 -9.46
CA LEU A 312 -6.03 10.00 -9.24
C LEU A 312 -6.72 10.93 -10.25
N ASN A 313 -6.05 11.97 -10.73
CA ASN A 313 -6.50 12.78 -11.86
C ASN A 313 -6.58 11.94 -13.13
N HIS A 314 -5.54 11.17 -13.44
CA HIS A 314 -5.53 10.28 -14.59
C HIS A 314 -6.69 9.26 -14.54
N GLU A 315 -6.96 8.69 -13.37
CA GLU A 315 -8.06 7.73 -13.19
C GLU A 315 -9.43 8.31 -13.55
N VAL A 316 -9.67 9.59 -13.24
CA VAL A 316 -10.94 10.27 -13.54
C VAL A 316 -10.93 11.01 -14.88
N GLY A 317 -9.92 10.78 -15.73
CA GLY A 317 -9.78 11.43 -17.04
C GLY A 317 -9.46 12.92 -16.97
N ALA A 318 -8.96 13.41 -15.83
CA ALA A 318 -8.55 14.80 -15.65
C ALA A 318 -7.07 15.02 -16.06
N GLY A 319 -6.73 16.29 -16.31
CA GLY A 319 -5.36 16.69 -16.63
C GLY A 319 -4.38 16.46 -15.46
N PRO A 320 -3.07 16.27 -15.73
CA PRO A 320 -2.08 15.93 -14.71
C PRO A 320 -1.82 17.04 -13.67
N LEU A 321 -2.29 18.26 -13.92
CA LEU A 321 -2.19 19.45 -13.06
C LEU A 321 -3.55 19.90 -12.51
N ASP A 322 -4.63 19.14 -12.71
CA ASP A 322 -5.94 19.44 -12.11
C ASP A 322 -5.83 19.42 -10.58
N VAL A 323 -6.45 20.40 -9.92
CA VAL A 323 -6.39 20.61 -8.46
C VAL A 323 -7.68 20.18 -7.75
N ARG A 324 -8.53 19.40 -8.41
CA ARG A 324 -9.77 18.88 -7.82
C ARG A 324 -9.55 18.13 -6.52
N ARG A 325 -10.62 18.09 -5.71
CA ARG A 325 -10.65 17.27 -4.49
C ARG A 325 -10.99 15.83 -4.84
N HIS A 326 -10.23 14.89 -4.31
CA HIS A 326 -10.52 13.46 -4.44
C HIS A 326 -11.27 12.96 -3.20
N THR A 327 -12.59 13.06 -3.25
CA THR A 327 -13.49 12.71 -2.13
C THR A 327 -14.16 11.35 -2.26
N ASP A 328 -14.02 10.68 -3.42
CA ASP A 328 -14.57 9.34 -3.63
C ASP A 328 -13.84 8.32 -2.74
N ALA A 329 -14.60 7.52 -1.98
CA ALA A 329 -14.06 6.45 -1.15
C ALA A 329 -13.38 5.34 -1.99
N TRP A 330 -13.64 5.27 -3.29
CA TRP A 330 -12.89 4.39 -4.21
C TRP A 330 -11.38 4.71 -4.22
N ALA A 331 -11.01 5.97 -3.97
CA ALA A 331 -9.61 6.39 -3.85
C ALA A 331 -8.87 5.70 -2.69
N PHE A 332 -9.57 5.08 -1.73
CA PHE A 332 -8.96 4.30 -0.66
C PHE A 332 -8.35 3.00 -1.17
N PHE A 333 -8.87 2.45 -2.27
CA PHE A 333 -8.29 1.32 -2.97
C PHE A 333 -7.30 1.78 -4.05
N THR A 334 -7.70 2.71 -4.90
CA THR A 334 -6.88 3.08 -6.05
C THR A 334 -5.67 3.91 -5.65
N GLY A 335 -5.76 4.68 -4.57
CA GLY A 335 -4.63 5.48 -4.11
C GLY A 335 -3.40 4.62 -3.74
N PRO A 336 -3.53 3.66 -2.81
CA PRO A 336 -2.46 2.69 -2.53
C PRO A 336 -2.08 1.87 -3.77
N GLY A 337 -3.06 1.48 -4.59
CA GLY A 337 -2.82 0.74 -5.83
C GLY A 337 -1.90 1.47 -6.82
N TRP A 338 -2.21 2.71 -7.16
CA TRP A 338 -1.43 3.57 -8.05
C TRP A 338 -0.05 3.90 -7.47
N HIS A 339 0.03 4.11 -6.16
CA HIS A 339 1.32 4.36 -5.51
C HIS A 339 2.30 3.19 -5.71
N ASN A 340 1.81 1.95 -5.50
CA ASN A 340 2.63 0.74 -5.54
C ASN A 340 2.85 0.20 -6.96
N ASN A 341 1.80 0.07 -7.76
CA ASN A 341 1.90 -0.47 -9.11
C ASN A 341 0.84 0.13 -10.05
N PRO A 342 1.19 1.23 -10.76
CA PRO A 342 0.32 1.87 -11.74
C PRO A 342 -0.23 0.93 -12.82
N ALA A 343 0.56 -0.05 -13.28
CA ALA A 343 0.15 -0.97 -14.35
C ALA A 343 -0.92 -1.98 -13.89
N LEU A 344 -0.83 -2.44 -12.64
CA LEU A 344 -1.87 -3.29 -12.05
C LEU A 344 -3.14 -2.47 -11.72
N ALA A 345 -2.96 -1.25 -11.22
CA ALA A 345 -4.07 -0.33 -10.94
C ALA A 345 -4.88 -0.01 -12.21
N SER A 346 -4.20 0.35 -13.30
CA SER A 346 -4.84 0.71 -14.57
C SER A 346 -5.58 -0.45 -15.24
N SER A 347 -5.12 -1.68 -15.03
CA SER A 347 -5.76 -2.89 -15.56
C SER A 347 -6.90 -3.42 -14.68
N GLY A 348 -7.21 -2.73 -13.57
CA GLY A 348 -8.29 -3.09 -12.64
C GLY A 348 -8.02 -4.39 -11.89
N GLN A 349 -6.74 -4.74 -11.72
CA GLN A 349 -6.32 -5.93 -10.98
C GLN A 349 -6.41 -5.70 -9.48
N THR A 350 -6.47 -6.80 -8.73
CA THR A 350 -6.47 -6.78 -7.27
C THR A 350 -5.26 -7.58 -6.76
N TRP A 351 -4.57 -7.04 -5.76
CA TRP A 351 -3.40 -7.66 -5.16
C TRP A 351 -3.26 -7.25 -3.68
N PRO A 352 -2.53 -8.01 -2.85
CA PRO A 352 -2.56 -7.83 -1.40
C PRO A 352 -2.27 -6.41 -0.92
N TYR A 353 -1.37 -5.68 -1.58
CA TYR A 353 -1.02 -4.30 -1.19
C TYR A 353 -2.24 -3.37 -1.31
N ALA A 354 -2.90 -3.34 -2.47
CA ALA A 354 -4.03 -2.44 -2.72
C ALA A 354 -5.29 -2.86 -1.94
N TRP A 355 -5.55 -4.17 -1.86
CA TRP A 355 -6.65 -4.72 -1.07
C TRP A 355 -6.55 -4.36 0.40
N ASN A 356 -5.39 -4.62 1.04
CA ASN A 356 -5.17 -4.25 2.43
C ASN A 356 -5.11 -2.72 2.61
N GLY A 357 -4.59 -2.00 1.60
CA GLY A 357 -4.55 -0.54 1.57
C GLY A 357 -5.95 0.09 1.74
N PHE A 358 -6.97 -0.49 1.11
CA PHE A 358 -8.36 -0.04 1.25
C PHE A 358 -8.83 -0.07 2.72
N PHE A 359 -8.66 -1.20 3.40
CA PHE A 359 -9.08 -1.34 4.80
C PHE A 359 -8.26 -0.50 5.76
N LYS A 360 -6.94 -0.40 5.53
CA LYS A 360 -6.06 0.49 6.30
C LYS A 360 -6.48 1.96 6.14
N ALA A 361 -6.84 2.39 4.92
CA ALA A 361 -7.36 3.73 4.70
C ALA A 361 -8.72 3.93 5.42
N CYS A 362 -9.61 2.93 5.40
CA CYS A 362 -10.86 2.99 6.16
C CYS A 362 -10.64 3.13 7.68
N LEU A 363 -9.62 2.46 8.23
CA LEU A 363 -9.20 2.61 9.63
C LEU A 363 -8.69 4.04 9.89
N TYR A 364 -7.71 4.48 9.11
CA TYR A 364 -7.04 5.76 9.34
C TYR A 364 -7.92 6.97 9.06
N ALA A 365 -8.95 6.85 8.23
CA ALA A 365 -9.97 7.88 8.06
C ALA A 365 -10.71 8.23 9.36
N ARG A 366 -10.72 7.33 10.34
CA ARG A 366 -11.34 7.54 11.66
C ARG A 366 -10.34 7.69 12.80
N ALA A 367 -9.13 7.16 12.64
CA ALA A 367 -8.11 7.16 13.68
C ALA A 367 -7.16 8.36 13.61
N LEU A 368 -7.11 9.09 12.50
CA LEU A 368 -6.22 10.25 12.30
C LEU A 368 -6.82 11.63 12.52
N PRO A 369 -8.09 11.91 12.17
CA PRO A 369 -8.74 13.14 12.62
C PRO A 369 -8.70 13.23 14.14
#